data_AF-A0AAN6K7Y2-F1
#
_entry.id   AF-A0AAN6K7Y2-F1
#
_cell.length_a   1.000
_cell.length_b   1.000
_cell.length_c   1.000
_cell.angle_alpha   90.00
_cell.angle_beta   90.00
_cell.angle_gamma   90.00
#
_symmetry.space_group_name_H-M   'P 1'
#
loop_
_entity.id
_entity.type
_entity.pdbx_description
1 polymer ?
#
loop_
_entity_poly.entity_id
_entity_poly.type
_entity_poly.pdbx_seq_one_letter_code
_entity_poly.pdbx_strand_id
1 'polypeptide(L)'
;MSRSDDPGHYFQTTDSLATSERKAAKANNNYGDPRRLSSKILAVLSYETWPGEVIIAEAAGVVRRVNLATDTTRPIARPRSSPLTSLAISPRAGVPTLYAACWDKLIYGTPLPTSNPTLQSLPAYQPHELRGHTGFVKCLLPAQLAGSPVLLSGGADGAICVWDLESVANSSGKPLQKLLSSAGGKAAVQCLVLDPLGVPPDLDEPSGSGVVVFSSSSDREIRRWFVGRERAYEVTESVEAPILAHETSVYKLCFDSEGDLWTASADGTAKHLVRERGWEVDTVLKHPDFVRDVVVNDARGLVVTACRDEEVRVWEAGSGDLVCVYGGHFEEVTGLALVEGWGVVSVSIDGTVRRWSLERKGMREYAEAVEREKAGMVEEGKVIGREGVLTAEEEAELAELMDDDD
;
A
#
# COMPACT_ATOMS: atom_id res chain seq x y z
N MET A 1 -13.39 -32.14 14.20
CA MET A 1 -12.29 -31.72 15.08
C MET A 1 -11.13 -32.67 14.86
N SER A 2 -10.26 -32.37 13.90
CA SER A 2 -9.01 -33.13 13.71
C SER A 2 -8.03 -32.67 14.79
N ARG A 3 -7.63 -33.61 15.65
CA ARG A 3 -6.50 -33.43 16.57
C ARG A 3 -5.26 -33.95 15.84
N SER A 4 -4.24 -33.12 15.75
CA SER A 4 -2.90 -33.55 15.36
C SER A 4 -2.28 -34.32 16.54
N ASP A 5 -1.63 -35.46 16.27
CA ASP A 5 -0.92 -36.26 17.26
C ASP A 5 0.50 -35.72 17.56
N ASP A 6 0.88 -34.59 16.96
CA ASP A 6 2.15 -33.91 17.24
C ASP A 6 2.05 -33.04 18.51
N PRO A 7 2.89 -33.28 19.55
CA PRO A 7 2.93 -32.50 20.79
C PRO A 7 3.13 -30.99 20.57
N GLY A 8 3.71 -30.56 19.45
CA GLY A 8 3.89 -29.15 19.07
C GLY A 8 2.63 -28.47 18.49
N HIS A 9 1.62 -29.24 18.10
CA HIS A 9 0.45 -28.77 17.35
C HIS A 9 -0.88 -28.91 18.11
N TYR A 10 -0.84 -29.16 19.42
CA TYR A 10 -1.98 -29.49 20.27
C TYR A 10 -3.13 -28.44 20.30
N PHE A 11 -2.86 -27.20 19.85
CA PHE A 11 -3.84 -26.11 19.74
C PHE A 11 -4.01 -25.54 18.33
N GLN A 12 -3.36 -26.12 17.32
CA GLN A 12 -3.46 -25.64 15.94
C GLN A 12 -4.47 -26.48 15.16
N THR A 13 -5.38 -25.82 14.45
CA THR A 13 -6.30 -26.52 13.54
C THR A 13 -5.53 -27.05 12.33
N THR A 14 -6.02 -28.11 11.70
CA THR A 14 -5.45 -28.60 10.41
C THR A 14 -5.36 -27.49 9.36
N ASP A 15 -6.32 -26.57 9.35
CA ASP A 15 -6.31 -25.42 8.43
C ASP A 15 -5.18 -24.43 8.76
N SER A 16 -4.91 -24.20 10.05
CA SER A 16 -3.79 -23.36 10.49
C SER A 16 -2.44 -23.99 10.15
N LEU A 17 -2.33 -25.31 10.29
CA LEU A 17 -1.13 -26.07 9.93
C LEU A 17 -0.88 -26.00 8.42
N ALA A 18 -1.88 -26.34 7.62
CA ALA A 18 -1.82 -26.26 6.16
C ALA A 18 -1.50 -24.85 5.67
N THR A 19 -2.06 -23.82 6.31
CA THR A 19 -1.74 -22.42 6.00
C THR A 19 -0.28 -22.10 6.32
N SER A 20 0.23 -22.57 7.46
CA SER A 20 1.63 -22.36 7.87
C SER A 20 2.60 -23.09 6.94
N GLU A 21 2.30 -24.32 6.56
CA GLU A 21 3.10 -25.11 5.62
C GLU A 21 3.12 -24.47 4.23
N ARG A 22 1.96 -24.05 3.71
CA ARG A 22 1.85 -23.31 2.45
C ARG A 22 2.69 -22.03 2.49
N LYS A 23 2.62 -21.28 3.59
CA LYS A 23 3.41 -20.06 3.79
C LYS A 23 4.90 -20.37 3.85
N ALA A 24 5.31 -21.42 4.56
CA ALA A 24 6.71 -21.83 4.64
C ALA A 24 7.27 -22.26 3.28
N ALA A 25 6.49 -22.99 2.48
CA ALA A 25 6.87 -23.36 1.12
C ALA A 25 7.04 -22.13 0.22
N LYS A 26 6.06 -21.22 0.23
CA LYS A 26 6.09 -19.99 -0.59
C LYS A 26 7.09 -18.96 -0.08
N ALA A 27 7.48 -19.01 1.21
CA ALA A 27 8.50 -18.13 1.78
C ALA A 27 9.87 -18.30 1.11
N ASN A 28 10.15 -19.45 0.50
CA ASN A 28 11.39 -19.70 -0.24
C ASN A 28 11.41 -19.09 -1.65
N ASN A 29 10.31 -18.47 -2.09
CA ASN A 29 10.21 -17.83 -3.39
C ASN A 29 11.10 -16.58 -3.49
N ASN A 30 12.00 -16.57 -4.47
CA ASN A 30 12.98 -15.51 -4.71
C ASN A 30 12.57 -14.50 -5.79
N TYR A 31 11.38 -14.61 -6.38
CA TYR A 31 10.90 -13.67 -7.39
C TYR A 31 10.80 -12.24 -6.86
N GLY A 32 11.31 -11.28 -7.62
CA GLY A 32 11.31 -9.88 -7.22
C GLY A 32 12.32 -9.53 -6.12
N ASP A 33 13.38 -10.34 -5.97
CA ASP A 33 14.54 -10.07 -5.11
C ASP A 33 14.17 -9.66 -3.67
N PRO A 34 13.56 -10.56 -2.89
CA PRO A 34 12.94 -10.22 -1.61
C PRO A 34 13.96 -9.71 -0.59
N ARG A 35 13.72 -8.50 -0.09
CA ARG A 35 14.44 -7.92 1.05
C ARG A 35 13.68 -8.24 2.32
N ARG A 36 14.20 -9.19 3.11
CA ARG A 36 13.50 -9.73 4.29
C ARG A 36 13.76 -8.87 5.52
N LEU A 37 12.69 -8.60 6.25
CA LEU A 37 12.68 -7.83 7.48
C LEU A 37 12.06 -8.65 8.60
N SER A 38 12.35 -8.26 9.84
CA SER A 38 11.84 -8.95 11.03
C SER A 38 10.40 -8.58 11.39
N SER A 39 9.81 -7.58 10.72
CA SER A 39 8.46 -7.10 11.01
C SER A 39 7.62 -7.00 9.75
N LYS A 40 6.30 -7.04 9.95
CA LYS A 40 5.28 -6.84 8.92
C LYS A 40 5.36 -5.41 8.41
N ILE A 41 5.20 -5.22 7.11
CA ILE A 41 5.29 -3.90 6.49
C ILE A 41 3.87 -3.43 6.16
N LEU A 42 3.55 -2.19 6.52
CA LEU A 42 2.20 -1.64 6.39
C LEU A 42 2.10 -0.50 5.37
N ALA A 43 3.21 0.23 5.13
CA ALA A 43 3.26 1.26 4.10
C ALA A 43 4.67 1.38 3.51
N VAL A 44 4.72 1.88 2.28
CA VAL A 44 5.94 2.16 1.53
C VAL A 44 5.83 3.54 0.88
N LEU A 45 6.96 4.23 0.79
CA LEU A 45 7.08 5.55 0.19
C LEU A 45 8.41 5.64 -0.56
N SER A 46 8.37 6.07 -1.81
CA SER A 46 9.56 6.46 -2.57
C SER A 46 9.92 7.92 -2.27
N TYR A 47 11.21 8.24 -2.31
CA TYR A 47 11.68 9.60 -2.07
C TYR A 47 12.66 10.02 -3.16
N GLU A 48 12.31 11.08 -3.89
CA GLU A 48 13.03 11.56 -5.07
C GLU A 48 14.53 11.79 -4.81
N THR A 49 14.90 12.28 -3.63
CA THR A 49 16.32 12.55 -3.34
C THR A 49 17.14 11.28 -3.03
N TRP A 50 16.48 10.16 -2.79
CA TRP A 50 17.10 8.85 -2.51
C TRP A 50 16.72 7.85 -3.62
N PRO A 51 17.25 8.03 -4.84
CA PRO A 51 16.93 7.16 -5.95
C PRO A 51 17.40 5.72 -5.67
N GLY A 52 16.55 4.75 -6.01
CA GLY A 52 16.81 3.32 -5.78
C GLY A 52 16.64 2.86 -4.32
N GLU A 53 16.00 3.68 -3.50
CA GLU A 53 15.70 3.34 -2.13
C GLU A 53 14.25 3.68 -1.80
N VAL A 54 13.71 2.97 -0.81
CA VAL A 54 12.35 3.18 -0.32
C VAL A 54 12.35 3.34 1.19
N ILE A 55 11.37 4.10 1.68
CA ILE A 55 11.09 4.23 3.09
C ILE A 55 9.87 3.35 3.39
N ILE A 56 9.96 2.55 4.45
CA ILE A 56 8.90 1.65 4.86
C ILE A 56 8.48 1.90 6.30
N ALA A 57 7.22 1.61 6.58
CA ALA A 57 6.62 1.64 7.90
C ALA A 57 6.33 0.21 8.36
N GLU A 58 6.91 -0.16 9.50
CA GLU A 58 6.76 -1.48 10.09
C GLU A 58 5.68 -1.51 11.18
N ALA A 59 5.01 -2.66 11.31
CA ALA A 59 4.05 -2.90 12.39
C ALA A 59 4.72 -2.90 13.78
N ALA A 60 6.04 -3.13 13.86
CA ALA A 60 6.84 -3.00 15.08
C ALA A 60 7.11 -1.54 15.47
N GLY A 61 6.52 -0.56 14.79
CA GLY A 61 6.69 0.86 15.14
C GLY A 61 7.99 1.48 14.61
N VAL A 62 8.66 0.82 13.66
CA VAL A 62 9.95 1.26 13.12
C VAL A 62 9.75 1.81 11.71
N VAL A 63 10.38 2.95 11.42
CA VAL A 63 10.55 3.44 10.05
C VAL A 63 11.94 3.06 9.57
N ARG A 64 12.01 2.39 8.42
CA ARG A 64 13.27 1.93 7.84
C ARG A 64 13.47 2.46 6.42
N ARG A 65 14.72 2.80 6.12
CA ARG A 65 15.24 3.03 4.77
C ARG A 65 15.76 1.70 4.23
N VAL A 66 15.32 1.32 3.05
CA VAL A 66 15.71 0.06 2.38
C VAL A 66 16.34 0.41 1.04
N ASN A 67 17.60 0.02 0.85
CA ASN A 67 18.27 0.17 -0.43
C ASN A 67 18.01 -1.04 -1.33
N LEU A 68 17.38 -0.80 -2.47
CA LEU A 68 16.90 -1.88 -3.35
C LEU A 68 18.06 -2.58 -4.08
N ALA A 69 19.19 -1.90 -4.27
CA ALA A 69 20.36 -2.44 -4.95
C ALA A 69 21.24 -3.29 -4.03
N THR A 70 21.47 -2.85 -2.79
CA THR A 70 22.52 -3.39 -1.89
C THR A 70 22.00 -4.21 -0.71
N ASP A 71 20.68 -4.39 -0.56
CA ASP A 71 20.03 -5.02 0.62
C ASP A 71 20.32 -4.31 1.95
N THR A 72 20.93 -3.14 1.91
CA THR A 72 21.26 -2.42 3.13
C THR A 72 20.03 -1.72 3.67
N THR A 73 19.82 -1.85 4.97
CA THR A 73 18.63 -1.37 5.65
C THR A 73 19.00 -0.60 6.91
N ARG A 74 18.43 0.60 7.09
CA ARG A 74 18.80 1.51 8.17
C ARG A 74 17.54 2.11 8.83
N PRO A 75 17.39 2.07 10.16
CA PRO A 75 16.30 2.76 10.82
C PRO A 75 16.47 4.28 10.68
N ILE A 76 15.38 4.99 10.42
CA ILE A 76 15.36 6.46 10.29
C ILE A 76 14.93 7.11 11.61
N ALA A 77 14.01 6.47 12.33
CA ALA A 77 13.39 7.00 13.54
C ALA A 77 13.56 6.03 14.71
N ARG A 78 13.37 6.56 15.93
CA ARG A 78 13.28 5.71 17.13
C ARG A 78 12.06 4.78 17.02
N PRO A 79 12.20 3.49 17.36
CA PRO A 79 11.08 2.55 17.41
C PRO A 79 9.94 3.07 18.31
N ARG A 80 8.71 2.79 17.88
CA ARG A 80 7.47 3.09 18.62
C ARG A 80 6.86 1.79 19.15
N SER A 81 5.99 1.89 20.14
CA SER A 81 5.32 0.70 20.70
C SER A 81 4.18 0.18 19.82
N SER A 82 3.68 1.03 18.90
CA SER A 82 2.47 0.78 18.14
C SER A 82 2.77 0.78 16.62
N PRO A 83 1.95 0.05 15.82
CA PRO A 83 2.12 -0.02 14.37
C PRO A 83 2.05 1.33 13.66
N LEU A 84 2.91 1.50 12.65
CA LEU A 84 2.89 2.66 11.76
C LEU A 84 2.10 2.35 10.49
N THR A 85 1.15 3.20 10.14
CA THR A 85 0.13 2.91 9.11
C THR A 85 0.36 3.62 7.78
N SER A 86 0.97 4.80 7.80
CA SER A 86 1.14 5.64 6.62
C SER A 86 2.36 6.52 6.79
N LEU A 87 2.98 6.88 5.67
CA LEU A 87 4.14 7.76 5.60
C LEU A 87 3.84 8.94 4.69
N ALA A 88 4.41 10.09 5.00
CA ALA A 88 4.40 11.27 4.14
C ALA A 88 5.68 12.08 4.37
N ILE A 89 6.20 12.72 3.34
CA ILE A 89 7.33 13.65 3.47
C ILE A 89 6.79 15.07 3.30
N SER A 90 7.29 16.00 4.12
CA SER A 90 6.93 17.41 4.05
C SER A 90 7.09 17.94 2.61
N PRO A 91 6.14 18.75 2.12
CA PRO A 91 6.28 19.40 0.81
C PRO A 91 7.49 20.37 0.80
N ARG A 92 8.01 20.69 -0.39
CA ARG A 92 9.25 21.47 -0.58
C ARG A 92 9.16 22.89 0.03
N ALA A 93 9.60 23.00 1.27
CA ALA A 93 10.15 24.16 1.96
C ALA A 93 10.95 23.57 3.13
N GLY A 94 12.12 24.11 3.51
CA GLY A 94 12.85 23.67 4.70
C GLY A 94 13.51 22.28 4.66
N VAL A 95 13.94 21.78 5.83
CA VAL A 95 14.53 20.44 5.98
C VAL A 95 13.44 19.39 5.73
N PRO A 96 13.65 18.43 4.79
CA PRO A 96 12.65 17.40 4.52
C PRO A 96 12.38 16.61 5.78
N THR A 97 11.12 16.59 6.21
CA THR A 97 10.68 15.91 7.42
C THR A 97 9.75 14.78 7.05
N LEU A 98 10.06 13.58 7.52
CA LEU A 98 9.21 12.42 7.37
C LEU A 98 8.19 12.38 8.50
N TYR A 99 6.92 12.27 8.14
CA TYR A 99 5.82 12.04 9.05
C TYR A 99 5.34 10.59 8.95
N ALA A 100 5.18 9.97 10.11
CA ALA A 100 4.65 8.62 10.23
C ALA A 100 3.38 8.63 11.09
N ALA A 101 2.28 8.12 10.52
CA ALA A 101 1.02 7.93 11.21
C ALA A 101 1.06 6.65 12.04
N CYS A 102 0.44 6.66 13.22
CA CYS A 102 0.52 5.56 14.16
C CYS A 102 -0.86 5.17 14.73
N TRP A 103 -0.97 3.90 15.15
CA TRP A 103 -2.15 3.38 15.85
C TRP A 103 -2.36 4.01 17.24
N ASP A 104 -1.34 4.62 17.83
CA ASP A 104 -1.49 5.36 19.10
C ASP A 104 -2.19 6.72 18.95
N LYS A 105 -2.73 7.00 17.75
CA LYS A 105 -3.51 8.21 17.40
C LYS A 105 -2.64 9.45 17.18
N LEU A 106 -1.32 9.26 17.15
CA LEU A 106 -0.33 10.32 16.96
C LEU A 106 0.28 10.26 15.57
N ILE A 107 0.89 11.38 15.18
CA ILE A 107 1.73 11.48 14.00
C ILE A 107 3.11 11.95 14.45
N TYR A 108 4.14 11.25 14.03
CA TYR A 108 5.52 11.51 14.43
C TYR A 108 6.32 12.13 13.30
N GLY A 109 6.90 13.32 13.54
CA GLY A 109 7.82 13.98 12.61
C GLY A 109 9.28 13.63 12.90
N THR A 110 10.02 13.21 11.88
CA THR A 110 11.46 12.92 11.94
C THR A 110 12.18 13.63 10.78
N PRO A 111 13.09 14.58 11.07
CA PRO A 111 13.90 15.22 10.04
C PRO A 111 14.76 14.19 9.30
N LEU A 112 14.74 14.24 7.97
CA LEU A 112 15.57 13.38 7.14
C LEU A 112 16.97 14.00 6.97
N PRO A 113 18.03 13.17 6.92
CA PRO A 113 19.37 13.67 6.69
C PRO A 113 19.46 14.30 5.29
N THR A 114 19.96 15.54 5.23
CA THR A 114 20.17 16.28 3.99
C THR A 114 21.64 16.63 3.84
N SER A 115 22.20 16.45 2.64
CA SER A 115 23.57 16.87 2.30
C SER A 115 23.66 18.34 1.92
N ASN A 116 22.52 19.03 1.75
CA ASN A 116 22.51 20.42 1.34
C ASN A 116 22.77 21.35 2.54
N PRO A 117 23.91 22.07 2.58
CA PRO A 117 24.26 22.92 3.71
C PRO A 117 23.27 24.08 3.93
N THR A 118 22.59 24.56 2.88
CA THR A 118 21.58 25.62 3.03
C THR A 118 20.32 25.10 3.71
N LEU A 119 19.98 23.83 3.53
CA LEU A 119 18.86 23.20 4.24
C LEU A 119 19.24 22.87 5.68
N GLN A 120 20.49 22.46 5.94
CA GLN A 120 20.99 22.21 7.31
C GLN A 120 20.94 23.47 8.19
N SER A 121 21.06 24.66 7.61
CA SER A 121 20.93 25.93 8.34
C SER A 121 19.49 26.37 8.61
N LEU A 122 18.48 25.73 8.01
CA LEU A 122 17.07 26.05 8.24
C LEU A 122 16.58 25.32 9.51
N PRO A 123 15.65 25.92 10.28
CA PRO A 123 15.04 25.24 11.40
C PRO A 123 14.29 24.00 10.89
N ALA A 124 14.48 22.85 11.54
CA ALA A 124 13.61 21.71 11.32
C ALA A 124 12.19 22.06 11.78
N TYR A 125 11.17 21.66 11.01
CA TYR A 125 9.76 21.79 11.40
C TYR A 125 9.49 20.88 12.61
N GLN A 126 9.74 21.37 13.82
CA GLN A 126 9.51 20.59 15.05
C GLN A 126 8.13 20.91 15.62
N PRO A 127 7.24 19.93 15.59
CA PRO A 127 6.99 19.19 16.82
C PRO A 127 7.30 17.70 16.65
N HIS A 128 7.69 17.05 17.74
CA HIS A 128 7.90 15.60 17.75
C HIS A 128 6.60 14.80 17.54
N GLU A 129 5.44 15.38 17.86
CA GLU A 129 4.17 14.66 17.93
C GLU A 129 2.98 15.59 17.60
N LEU A 130 2.15 15.20 16.63
CA LEU A 130 0.87 15.87 16.33
C LEU A 130 -0.28 15.13 17.03
N ARG A 131 -1.12 15.89 17.74
CA ARG A 131 -2.20 15.39 18.61
C ARG A 131 -3.54 15.99 18.21
N GLY A 132 -4.50 15.16 17.80
CA GLY A 132 -5.82 15.65 17.39
C GLY A 132 -6.83 14.58 16.96
N HIS A 133 -6.37 13.40 16.54
CA HIS A 133 -7.26 12.28 16.28
C HIS A 133 -7.68 11.58 17.58
N THR A 134 -8.93 11.09 17.62
CA THR A 134 -9.45 10.28 18.72
C THR A 134 -9.34 8.77 18.44
N GLY A 135 -9.11 8.42 17.17
CA GLY A 135 -8.85 7.08 16.66
C GLY A 135 -7.51 6.97 15.93
N PHE A 136 -7.23 5.80 15.37
CA PHE A 136 -5.96 5.51 14.69
C PHE A 136 -5.78 6.43 13.48
N VAL A 137 -4.58 6.96 13.28
CA VAL A 137 -4.30 7.69 12.03
C VAL A 137 -4.05 6.67 10.93
N LYS A 138 -4.73 6.80 9.80
CA LYS A 138 -4.73 5.79 8.72
C LYS A 138 -4.01 6.25 7.46
N CYS A 139 -4.09 7.53 7.13
CA CYS A 139 -3.44 8.09 5.96
C CYS A 139 -2.90 9.48 6.24
N LEU A 140 -1.86 9.85 5.49
CA LEU A 140 -1.21 11.15 5.51
C LEU A 140 -1.09 11.67 4.09
N LEU A 141 -1.30 12.97 3.90
CA LEU A 141 -1.19 13.65 2.61
C LEU A 141 -0.47 14.98 2.79
N PRO A 142 0.75 15.15 2.28
CA PRO A 142 1.42 16.44 2.28
C PRO A 142 0.82 17.36 1.21
N ALA A 143 0.65 18.65 1.51
CA ALA A 143 0.16 19.65 0.56
C ALA A 143 0.76 21.04 0.82
N GLN A 144 0.56 21.98 -0.10
CA GLN A 144 0.93 23.40 0.11
C GLN A 144 -0.30 24.28 -0.03
N LEU A 145 -0.52 25.18 0.92
CA LEU A 145 -1.58 26.20 0.88
C LEU A 145 -0.92 27.57 0.74
N ALA A 146 -1.11 28.25 -0.41
CA ALA A 146 -0.48 29.54 -0.70
C ALA A 146 1.05 29.58 -0.42
N GLY A 147 1.75 28.47 -0.68
CA GLY A 147 3.20 28.33 -0.43
C GLY A 147 3.60 27.87 0.98
N SER A 148 2.68 27.87 1.95
CA SER A 148 2.94 27.32 3.28
C SER A 148 2.74 25.80 3.29
N PRO A 149 3.68 25.02 3.86
CA PRO A 149 3.58 23.57 3.93
C PRO A 149 2.52 23.15 4.96
N VAL A 150 1.61 22.28 4.54
CA VAL A 150 0.63 21.65 5.43
C VAL A 150 0.69 20.13 5.31
N LEU A 151 0.23 19.45 6.35
CA LEU A 151 -0.05 18.02 6.33
C LEU A 151 -1.55 17.83 6.54
N LEU A 152 -2.15 16.93 5.78
CA LEU A 152 -3.50 16.44 6.05
C LEU A 152 -3.39 15.00 6.58
N SER A 153 -4.25 14.64 7.53
CA SER A 153 -4.32 13.28 8.04
C SER A 153 -5.76 12.80 8.17
N GLY A 154 -5.99 11.57 7.73
CA GLY A 154 -7.28 10.89 7.88
C GLY A 154 -7.19 9.82 8.97
N GLY A 155 -8.23 9.76 9.81
CA GLY A 155 -8.27 8.82 10.93
C GLY A 155 -9.42 7.83 10.88
N ALA A 156 -9.30 6.78 11.69
CA ALA A 156 -10.37 5.83 12.00
C ALA A 156 -11.52 6.48 12.78
N ASP A 157 -11.33 7.69 13.30
CA ASP A 157 -12.38 8.51 13.90
C ASP A 157 -13.27 9.21 12.86
N GLY A 158 -12.99 9.03 11.57
CA GLY A 158 -13.69 9.68 10.46
C GLY A 158 -13.36 11.16 10.29
N ALA A 159 -12.36 11.64 11.03
CA ALA A 159 -11.91 13.02 10.90
C ALA A 159 -10.79 13.16 9.88
N ILE A 160 -10.78 14.31 9.21
CA ILE A 160 -9.62 14.80 8.47
C ILE A 160 -9.06 16.00 9.25
N CYS A 161 -7.82 15.91 9.69
CA CYS A 161 -7.14 17.00 10.38
C CYS A 161 -6.17 17.71 9.43
N VAL A 162 -6.15 19.03 9.48
CA VAL A 162 -5.19 19.87 8.74
C VAL A 162 -4.17 20.42 9.72
N TRP A 163 -2.89 20.20 9.44
CA TRP A 163 -1.76 20.61 10.28
C TRP A 163 -0.92 21.62 9.53
N ASP A 164 -0.74 22.81 10.11
CA ASP A 164 0.27 23.77 9.64
C ASP A 164 1.65 23.22 10.01
N LEU A 165 2.59 23.09 9.07
CA LEU A 165 3.93 22.59 9.41
C LEU A 165 4.90 23.72 9.79
N GLU A 166 4.59 24.95 9.39
CA GLU A 166 5.44 26.13 9.60
C GLU A 166 5.17 26.78 10.97
N SER A 167 3.89 26.95 11.34
CA SER A 167 3.50 27.55 12.63
C SER A 167 3.69 26.61 13.83
N VAL A 168 3.69 25.31 13.60
CA VAL A 168 3.70 24.31 14.68
C VAL A 168 5.07 24.19 15.36
N ALA A 169 6.08 24.93 14.88
CA ALA A 169 7.29 25.22 15.65
C ALA A 169 7.02 25.91 17.00
N ASN A 170 5.85 26.55 17.21
CA ASN A 170 5.58 27.33 18.43
C ASN A 170 4.21 27.14 19.12
N SER A 171 3.31 26.23 18.71
CA SER A 171 2.04 26.06 19.45
C SER A 171 1.39 24.67 19.40
N SER A 172 1.47 23.96 20.53
CA SER A 172 0.57 22.88 20.99
C SER A 172 0.40 21.57 20.20
N GLY A 173 0.89 21.45 18.96
CA GLY A 173 0.75 20.23 18.15
C GLY A 173 -0.72 19.88 17.83
N LYS A 174 -1.61 20.86 17.87
CA LYS A 174 -3.04 20.73 17.55
C LYS A 174 -3.29 20.98 16.07
N PRO A 175 -4.36 20.40 15.49
CA PRO A 175 -4.70 20.68 14.10
C PRO A 175 -5.22 22.12 13.95
N LEU A 176 -4.89 22.75 12.83
CA LEU A 176 -5.42 24.05 12.40
C LEU A 176 -6.94 23.95 12.20
N GLN A 177 -7.38 22.88 11.55
CA GLN A 177 -8.78 22.61 11.25
C GLN A 177 -9.06 21.12 11.37
N LYS A 178 -10.29 20.77 11.77
CA LYS A 178 -10.76 19.39 11.86
C LYS A 178 -12.08 19.26 11.12
N LEU A 179 -12.07 18.46 10.07
CA LEU A 179 -13.20 18.19 9.19
C LEU A 179 -13.86 16.87 9.56
N LEU A 180 -15.18 16.84 9.49
CA LEU A 180 -16.02 15.67 9.68
C LEU A 180 -17.02 15.63 8.53
N SER A 181 -17.39 14.42 8.12
CA SER A 181 -18.43 14.23 7.11
C SER A 181 -19.77 14.80 7.57
N SER A 182 -20.43 15.51 6.66
CA SER A 182 -21.80 15.99 6.80
C SER A 182 -22.82 14.86 6.99
N ALA A 183 -22.52 13.65 6.51
CA ALA A 183 -23.36 12.46 6.67
C ALA A 183 -23.43 11.95 8.13
N GLY A 184 -22.66 12.52 9.06
CA GLY A 184 -22.72 12.20 10.50
C GLY A 184 -22.16 10.83 10.90
N GLY A 185 -21.72 10.03 9.94
CA GLY A 185 -21.09 8.72 10.16
C GLY A 185 -19.62 8.84 10.59
N LYS A 186 -19.18 7.97 11.51
CA LYS A 186 -17.76 7.81 11.90
C LYS A 186 -17.05 6.79 11.01
N ALA A 187 -17.29 6.86 9.71
CA ALA A 187 -16.63 5.98 8.76
C ALA A 187 -15.14 6.35 8.69
N ALA A 188 -14.28 5.34 8.73
CA ALA A 188 -12.84 5.54 8.80
C ALA A 188 -12.32 6.08 7.47
N VAL A 189 -11.55 7.17 7.51
CA VAL A 189 -10.87 7.69 6.31
C VAL A 189 -9.73 6.75 5.96
N GLN A 190 -9.75 6.18 4.76
CA GLN A 190 -8.80 5.16 4.32
C GLN A 190 -7.62 5.78 3.57
N CYS A 191 -7.88 6.70 2.63
CA CYS A 191 -6.86 7.40 1.85
C CYS A 191 -7.31 8.83 1.52
N LEU A 192 -6.34 9.73 1.40
CA LEU A 192 -6.50 11.12 0.97
C LEU A 192 -5.60 11.36 -0.24
N VAL A 193 -6.12 12.06 -1.26
CA VAL A 193 -5.35 12.49 -2.43
C VAL A 193 -5.67 13.93 -2.80
N LEU A 194 -4.67 14.66 -3.30
CA LEU A 194 -4.87 16.00 -3.86
C LEU A 194 -5.45 15.88 -5.27
N ASP A 195 -6.43 16.73 -5.58
CA ASP A 195 -6.90 16.89 -6.94
C ASP A 195 -5.83 17.64 -7.77
N PRO A 196 -5.22 17.02 -8.80
CA PRO A 196 -4.20 17.67 -9.61
C PRO A 196 -4.74 18.84 -10.45
N LEU A 197 -6.05 18.84 -10.74
CA LEU A 197 -6.73 19.88 -11.53
C LEU A 197 -7.66 20.74 -10.66
N GLY A 198 -7.59 20.57 -9.33
CA GLY A 198 -8.52 21.15 -8.40
C GLY A 198 -8.45 22.68 -8.38
N VAL A 199 -9.47 23.33 -8.92
CA VAL A 199 -9.71 24.76 -8.72
C VAL A 199 -10.62 24.93 -7.48
N PRO A 200 -10.36 25.93 -6.61
CA PRO A 200 -11.27 26.28 -5.53
C PRO A 200 -12.71 26.43 -6.06
N PRO A 201 -13.73 25.87 -5.38
CA PRO A 201 -15.12 25.96 -5.84
C PRO A 201 -15.67 27.39 -5.82
N ASP A 202 -15.16 28.24 -4.93
CA ASP A 202 -15.52 29.67 -4.86
C ASP A 202 -14.56 30.50 -5.74
N LEU A 203 -15.10 31.14 -6.79
CA LEU A 203 -14.34 32.05 -7.66
C LEU A 203 -13.84 33.31 -6.94
N ASP A 204 -14.41 33.61 -5.77
CA ASP A 204 -14.04 34.76 -4.93
C ASP A 204 -12.84 34.46 -4.01
N GLU A 205 -12.46 33.19 -3.85
CA GLU A 205 -11.22 32.82 -3.15
C GLU A 205 -10.03 33.14 -4.06
N PRO A 206 -9.01 33.87 -3.59
CA PRO A 206 -7.87 34.21 -4.41
C PRO A 206 -7.20 32.93 -4.93
N SER A 207 -7.03 32.84 -6.25
CA SER A 207 -6.39 31.70 -6.92
C SER A 207 -5.10 31.29 -6.18
N GLY A 208 -5.09 30.09 -5.60
CA GLY A 208 -3.98 29.56 -4.80
C GLY A 208 -4.17 29.61 -3.27
N SER A 209 -5.32 30.05 -2.75
CA SER A 209 -5.61 30.10 -1.30
C SER A 209 -5.91 28.73 -0.66
N GLY A 210 -6.24 27.72 -1.46
CA GLY A 210 -6.62 26.39 -0.99
C GLY A 210 -6.44 25.29 -2.03
N VAL A 211 -6.63 24.06 -1.59
CA VAL A 211 -6.54 22.84 -2.41
C VAL A 211 -7.82 22.03 -2.31
N VAL A 212 -8.10 21.26 -3.35
CA VAL A 212 -9.19 20.28 -3.34
C VAL A 212 -8.61 18.91 -3.02
N VAL A 213 -9.24 18.19 -2.10
CA VAL A 213 -8.80 16.89 -1.62
C VAL A 213 -9.93 15.89 -1.79
N PHE A 214 -9.62 14.68 -2.24
CA PHE A 214 -10.54 13.56 -2.26
C PHE A 214 -10.21 12.62 -1.11
N SER A 215 -11.23 12.16 -0.40
CA SER A 215 -11.10 11.16 0.65
C SER A 215 -11.86 9.90 0.28
N SER A 216 -11.23 8.74 0.47
CA SER A 216 -11.93 7.45 0.49
C SER A 216 -12.21 7.04 1.93
N SER A 217 -13.26 6.24 2.09
CA SER A 217 -13.76 5.88 3.40
C SER A 217 -14.19 4.41 3.47
N SER A 218 -14.34 3.92 4.71
CA SER A 218 -14.85 2.56 4.95
C SER A 218 -16.32 2.37 4.54
N ASP A 219 -17.08 3.48 4.40
CA ASP A 219 -18.50 3.51 4.01
C ASP A 219 -18.72 3.60 2.49
N ARG A 220 -17.77 3.10 1.67
CA ARG A 220 -17.73 3.11 0.19
C ARG A 220 -17.75 4.48 -0.49
N GLU A 221 -17.99 5.55 0.24
CA GLU A 221 -18.08 6.90 -0.31
C GLU A 221 -16.71 7.49 -0.59
N ILE A 222 -16.61 8.15 -1.75
CA ILE A 222 -15.51 9.06 -2.04
C ILE A 222 -16.07 10.49 -1.98
N ARG A 223 -15.48 11.30 -1.08
CA ARG A 223 -15.92 12.66 -0.79
C ARG A 223 -14.88 13.68 -1.22
N ARG A 224 -15.35 14.87 -1.57
CA ARG A 224 -14.53 16.01 -1.98
C ARG A 224 -14.53 17.09 -0.91
N TRP A 225 -13.35 17.63 -0.64
CA TRP A 225 -13.11 18.63 0.39
C TRP A 225 -12.39 19.82 -0.21
N PHE A 226 -12.81 21.02 0.17
CA PHE A 226 -12.00 22.21 -0.02
C PHE A 226 -11.21 22.46 1.26
N VAL A 227 -9.90 22.70 1.12
CA VAL A 227 -9.00 22.98 2.23
C VAL A 227 -8.21 24.24 1.93
N GLY A 228 -8.66 25.36 2.50
CA GLY A 228 -7.94 26.62 2.57
C GLY A 228 -7.35 26.87 3.95
N ARG A 229 -6.55 27.94 4.08
CA ARG A 229 -5.90 28.28 5.36
C ARG A 229 -6.88 28.69 6.45
N GLU A 230 -7.92 29.45 6.08
CA GLU A 230 -8.91 29.97 7.04
C GLU A 230 -10.18 29.11 7.11
N ARG A 231 -10.51 28.44 6.01
CA ARG A 231 -11.73 27.65 5.88
C ARG A 231 -11.43 26.33 5.19
N ALA A 232 -12.04 25.28 5.69
CA ALA A 232 -12.09 24.00 5.03
C ALA A 232 -13.47 23.40 5.29
N TYR A 233 -14.04 22.80 4.25
CA TYR A 233 -15.40 22.29 4.29
C TYR A 233 -15.58 21.16 3.26
N GLU A 234 -16.58 20.33 3.49
CA GLU A 234 -17.01 19.34 2.52
C GLU A 234 -17.73 20.04 1.37
N VAL A 235 -17.28 19.80 0.13
CA VAL A 235 -17.91 20.40 -1.05
C VAL A 235 -19.19 19.62 -1.35
N THR A 236 -20.32 20.20 -0.94
CA THR A 236 -21.66 19.59 -1.07
C THR A 236 -22.61 20.36 -2.01
N GLU A 237 -22.25 21.60 -2.38
CA GLU A 237 -23.13 22.53 -3.10
C GLU A 237 -23.07 22.43 -4.63
N SER A 238 -22.08 21.71 -5.19
CA SER A 238 -22.13 21.32 -6.60
C SER A 238 -22.93 20.02 -6.76
N VAL A 239 -23.61 19.83 -7.88
CA VAL A 239 -24.56 18.76 -8.26
C VAL A 239 -24.05 17.30 -8.09
N GLU A 240 -22.85 17.08 -7.56
CA GLU A 240 -22.22 15.78 -7.38
C GLU A 240 -22.38 15.31 -5.92
N ALA A 241 -23.29 14.35 -5.71
CA ALA A 241 -23.33 13.51 -4.51
C ALA A 241 -21.96 12.85 -4.26
N PRO A 242 -21.68 12.33 -3.03
CA PRO A 242 -20.50 11.48 -2.83
C PRO A 242 -20.40 10.42 -3.94
N ILE A 243 -19.20 10.22 -4.48
CA ILE A 243 -19.01 9.29 -5.59
C ILE A 243 -19.17 7.87 -5.03
N LEU A 244 -20.19 7.16 -5.51
CA LEU A 244 -20.55 5.80 -5.10
C LEU A 244 -20.08 4.77 -6.13
N ALA A 245 -18.75 4.67 -6.30
CA ALA A 245 -18.18 3.76 -7.28
C ALA A 245 -18.16 2.30 -6.82
N HIS A 246 -18.12 2.03 -5.52
CA HIS A 246 -17.86 0.70 -4.95
C HIS A 246 -18.98 0.19 -4.05
N GLU A 247 -19.02 -1.12 -3.81
CA GLU A 247 -20.04 -1.73 -2.93
C GLU A 247 -19.64 -1.67 -1.45
N THR A 248 -18.33 -1.67 -1.18
CA THR A 248 -17.74 -1.73 0.17
C THR A 248 -16.56 -0.75 0.30
N SER A 249 -15.77 -0.87 1.38
CA SER A 249 -14.70 0.06 1.73
C SER A 249 -13.70 0.30 0.59
N VAL A 250 -13.43 1.57 0.30
CA VAL A 250 -12.40 1.98 -0.65
C VAL A 250 -11.10 2.21 0.10
N TYR A 251 -10.05 1.45 -0.21
CA TYR A 251 -8.77 1.49 0.50
C TYR A 251 -7.81 2.54 -0.02
N LYS A 252 -7.79 2.77 -1.34
CA LYS A 252 -6.82 3.67 -1.97
C LYS A 252 -7.46 4.44 -3.12
N LEU A 253 -6.96 5.66 -3.31
CA LEU A 253 -7.22 6.55 -4.43
C LEU A 253 -5.88 6.92 -5.07
N CYS A 254 -5.86 7.06 -6.39
CA CYS A 254 -4.70 7.55 -7.16
C CYS A 254 -5.20 8.31 -8.38
N PHE A 255 -4.81 9.58 -8.54
CA PHE A 255 -5.05 10.31 -9.77
C PHE A 255 -4.01 9.93 -10.82
N ASP A 256 -4.42 9.94 -12.09
CA ASP A 256 -3.51 9.92 -13.23
C ASP A 256 -3.21 11.34 -13.74
N SER A 257 -2.39 11.42 -14.79
CA SER A 257 -2.01 12.68 -15.43
C SER A 257 -3.15 13.42 -16.15
N GLU A 258 -4.24 12.73 -16.50
CA GLU A 258 -5.43 13.32 -17.12
C GLU A 258 -6.41 13.88 -16.06
N GLY A 259 -6.18 13.54 -14.79
CA GLY A 259 -7.01 13.96 -13.67
C GLY A 259 -8.19 13.04 -13.41
N ASP A 260 -8.18 11.85 -14.01
CA ASP A 260 -9.09 10.75 -13.74
C ASP A 260 -8.62 9.95 -12.53
N LEU A 261 -9.54 9.23 -11.90
CA LEU A 261 -9.34 8.64 -10.58
C LEU A 261 -9.34 7.12 -10.63
N TRP A 262 -8.23 6.52 -10.22
CA TRP A 262 -8.11 5.10 -9.96
C TRP A 262 -8.39 4.78 -8.50
N THR A 263 -9.19 3.75 -8.26
CA THR A 263 -9.65 3.36 -6.92
C THR A 263 -9.36 1.89 -6.66
N ALA A 264 -9.06 1.54 -5.41
CA ALA A 264 -8.89 0.15 -4.96
C ALA A 264 -9.80 -0.15 -3.76
N SER A 265 -10.52 -1.28 -3.79
CA SER A 265 -11.61 -1.55 -2.86
C SER A 265 -11.61 -2.97 -2.27
N ALA A 266 -12.28 -3.11 -1.13
CA ALA A 266 -12.60 -4.37 -0.48
C ALA A 266 -13.66 -5.20 -1.23
N ASP A 267 -14.31 -4.66 -2.28
CA ASP A 267 -15.22 -5.44 -3.12
C ASP A 267 -14.50 -6.31 -4.16
N GLY A 268 -13.17 -6.38 -4.10
CA GLY A 268 -12.36 -7.15 -5.03
C GLY A 268 -12.21 -6.47 -6.39
N THR A 269 -12.48 -5.17 -6.50
CA THR A 269 -12.29 -4.42 -7.73
C THR A 269 -11.37 -3.22 -7.55
N ALA A 270 -10.62 -2.91 -8.60
CA ALA A 270 -10.08 -1.58 -8.83
C ALA A 270 -10.82 -0.96 -10.02
N LYS A 271 -11.15 0.33 -9.94
CA LYS A 271 -11.96 1.01 -10.96
C LYS A 271 -11.27 2.28 -11.45
N HIS A 272 -11.50 2.59 -12.71
CA HIS A 272 -11.13 3.86 -13.35
C HIS A 272 -12.37 4.74 -13.44
N LEU A 273 -12.32 5.94 -12.87
CA LEU A 273 -13.41 6.90 -12.84
C LEU A 273 -13.04 8.14 -13.64
N VAL A 274 -13.83 8.42 -14.68
CA VAL A 274 -13.52 9.49 -15.64
C VAL A 274 -14.15 10.81 -15.19
N ARG A 275 -13.32 11.82 -14.93
CA ARG A 275 -13.75 13.15 -14.47
C ARG A 275 -14.67 13.82 -15.47
N GLU A 276 -14.31 13.84 -16.76
CA GLU A 276 -15.08 14.53 -17.80
C GLU A 276 -16.48 13.94 -18.01
N ARG A 277 -16.68 12.68 -17.58
CA ARG A 277 -17.97 11.98 -17.60
C ARG A 277 -18.67 12.02 -16.24
N GLY A 278 -18.28 12.92 -15.34
CA GLY A 278 -18.90 13.04 -14.01
C GLY A 278 -18.55 11.89 -13.07
N TRP A 279 -17.30 11.41 -13.12
CA TRP A 279 -16.78 10.29 -12.31
C TRP A 279 -17.44 8.94 -12.59
N GLU A 280 -17.98 8.77 -13.80
CA GLU A 280 -18.50 7.48 -14.26
C GLU A 280 -17.39 6.42 -14.34
N VAL A 281 -17.76 5.18 -14.04
CA VAL A 281 -16.85 4.02 -14.12
C VAL A 281 -16.61 3.68 -15.60
N ASP A 282 -15.38 3.83 -16.06
CA ASP A 282 -14.98 3.49 -17.42
C ASP A 282 -14.40 2.08 -17.50
N THR A 283 -13.46 1.74 -16.61
CA THR A 283 -12.79 0.43 -16.58
C THR A 283 -12.89 -0.22 -15.21
N VAL A 284 -13.10 -1.55 -15.17
CA VAL A 284 -13.19 -2.35 -13.94
C VAL A 284 -12.20 -3.51 -13.98
N LEU A 285 -11.22 -3.48 -13.07
CA LEU A 285 -10.20 -4.51 -12.89
C LEU A 285 -10.62 -5.47 -11.76
N LYS A 286 -10.97 -6.70 -12.11
CA LYS A 286 -11.48 -7.71 -11.17
C LYS A 286 -10.34 -8.50 -10.53
N HIS A 287 -10.45 -8.71 -9.22
CA HIS A 287 -9.49 -9.45 -8.40
C HIS A 287 -10.19 -10.56 -7.59
N PRO A 288 -9.47 -11.63 -7.22
CA PRO A 288 -10.00 -12.72 -6.39
C PRO A 288 -10.32 -12.33 -4.94
N ASP A 289 -9.64 -11.32 -4.39
CA ASP A 289 -9.80 -10.83 -3.02
C ASP A 289 -9.59 -9.30 -2.99
N PHE A 290 -9.55 -8.71 -1.80
CA PHE A 290 -9.49 -7.28 -1.55
C PHE A 290 -8.29 -6.61 -2.22
N VAL A 291 -8.54 -5.53 -2.96
CA VAL A 291 -7.49 -4.71 -3.58
C VAL A 291 -7.07 -3.63 -2.60
N ARG A 292 -5.83 -3.70 -2.11
CA ARG A 292 -5.33 -2.86 -1.01
C ARG A 292 -4.67 -1.58 -1.47
N ASP A 293 -4.03 -1.60 -2.63
CA ASP A 293 -3.33 -0.44 -3.19
C ASP A 293 -3.42 -0.44 -4.71
N VAL A 294 -3.33 0.76 -5.29
CA VAL A 294 -3.28 0.99 -6.74
C VAL A 294 -2.33 2.15 -7.03
N VAL A 295 -1.48 1.99 -8.04
CA VAL A 295 -0.59 3.04 -8.54
C VAL A 295 -0.64 3.09 -10.06
N VAL A 296 -0.59 4.29 -10.61
CA VAL A 296 -0.65 4.54 -12.06
C VAL A 296 0.73 4.96 -12.56
N ASN A 297 1.20 4.28 -13.60
CA ASN A 297 2.42 4.65 -14.33
C ASN A 297 2.03 5.17 -15.71
N ASP A 298 1.73 6.47 -15.79
CA ASP A 298 1.33 7.16 -17.01
C ASP A 298 2.37 7.05 -18.12
N ALA A 299 3.65 7.13 -17.77
CA ALA A 299 4.75 7.05 -18.72
C ALA A 299 4.78 5.73 -19.52
N ARG A 300 4.16 4.68 -18.99
CA ARG A 300 4.04 3.36 -19.65
C ARG A 300 2.61 2.97 -19.99
N GLY A 301 1.61 3.80 -19.62
CA GLY A 301 0.20 3.46 -19.75
C GLY A 301 -0.20 2.21 -18.96
N LEU A 302 0.38 2.03 -17.76
CA LEU A 302 0.16 0.84 -16.93
C LEU A 302 -0.45 1.20 -15.58
N VAL A 303 -1.32 0.34 -15.08
CA VAL A 303 -1.84 0.40 -13.71
C VAL A 303 -1.35 -0.83 -12.95
N VAL A 304 -0.88 -0.64 -11.72
CA VAL A 304 -0.43 -1.73 -10.86
C VAL A 304 -1.32 -1.80 -9.63
N THR A 305 -1.83 -2.99 -9.33
CA THR A 305 -2.69 -3.24 -8.17
C THR A 305 -2.06 -4.26 -7.23
N ALA A 306 -2.25 -4.04 -5.93
CA ALA A 306 -1.84 -4.95 -4.86
C ALA A 306 -3.07 -5.59 -4.23
N CYS A 307 -3.05 -6.91 -4.07
CA CYS A 307 -4.19 -7.65 -3.59
C CYS A 307 -3.86 -8.48 -2.34
N ARG A 308 -4.90 -8.75 -1.55
CA ARG A 308 -4.83 -9.61 -0.37
C ARG A 308 -4.53 -11.07 -0.71
N ASP A 309 -4.77 -11.48 -1.95
CA ASP A 309 -4.40 -12.79 -2.50
C ASP A 309 -2.90 -12.99 -2.74
N GLU A 310 -2.06 -12.06 -2.27
CA GLU A 310 -0.60 -12.13 -2.28
C GLU A 310 0.03 -11.80 -3.65
N GLU A 311 -0.78 -11.42 -4.64
CA GLU A 311 -0.29 -11.11 -5.99
C GLU A 311 -0.29 -9.60 -6.26
N VAL A 312 0.68 -9.18 -7.08
CA VAL A 312 0.75 -7.84 -7.66
C VAL A 312 0.41 -7.97 -9.14
N ARG A 313 -0.59 -7.24 -9.61
CA ARG A 313 -1.06 -7.33 -11.01
C ARG A 313 -0.76 -6.05 -11.76
N VAL A 314 -0.34 -6.21 -13.02
CA VAL A 314 -0.07 -5.11 -13.93
C VAL A 314 -1.10 -5.17 -15.05
N TRP A 315 -1.75 -4.04 -15.28
CA TRP A 315 -2.83 -3.87 -16.24
C TRP A 315 -2.46 -2.79 -17.24
N GLU A 316 -2.97 -2.88 -18.45
CA GLU A 316 -2.91 -1.80 -19.42
C GLU A 316 -4.03 -0.81 -19.14
N ALA A 317 -3.68 0.47 -18.94
CA ALA A 317 -4.60 1.48 -18.42
C ALA A 317 -5.79 1.74 -19.36
N GLY A 318 -5.55 1.76 -20.68
CA GLY A 318 -6.57 2.10 -21.67
C GLY A 318 -7.51 0.96 -22.06
N SER A 319 -7.07 -0.30 -21.95
CA SER A 319 -7.89 -1.49 -22.29
C SER A 319 -8.44 -2.21 -21.07
N GLY A 320 -7.79 -2.06 -19.91
CA GLY A 320 -8.06 -2.87 -18.72
C GLY A 320 -7.53 -4.30 -18.81
N ASP A 321 -6.72 -4.62 -19.84
CA ASP A 321 -6.19 -5.96 -20.03
C ASP A 321 -5.10 -6.30 -18.99
N LEU A 322 -5.16 -7.53 -18.48
CA LEU A 322 -4.15 -8.05 -17.56
C LEU A 322 -2.86 -8.38 -18.34
N VAL A 323 -1.78 -7.65 -18.07
CA VAL A 323 -0.49 -7.77 -18.76
C VAL A 323 0.42 -8.77 -18.04
N CYS A 324 0.48 -8.70 -16.71
CA CYS A 324 1.38 -9.53 -15.92
C CYS A 324 0.83 -9.75 -14.50
N VAL A 325 1.11 -10.92 -13.93
CA VAL A 325 0.80 -11.27 -12.55
C VAL A 325 2.09 -11.65 -11.84
N TYR A 326 2.54 -10.82 -10.91
CA TYR A 326 3.70 -11.08 -10.09
C TYR A 326 3.32 -11.87 -8.85
N GLY A 327 3.62 -13.17 -8.87
CA GLY A 327 3.60 -14.08 -7.74
C GLY A 327 4.96 -14.12 -7.04
N GLY A 328 5.00 -13.65 -5.79
CA GLY A 328 6.20 -13.63 -4.96
C GLY A 328 5.90 -13.62 -3.47
N HIS A 329 5.03 -12.71 -3.05
CA HIS A 329 4.59 -12.61 -1.66
C HIS A 329 3.79 -13.83 -1.22
N PHE A 330 3.82 -14.13 0.07
CA PHE A 330 3.07 -15.26 0.66
C PHE A 330 2.06 -14.83 1.73
N GLU A 331 1.85 -13.52 1.84
CA GLU A 331 0.78 -12.87 2.60
C GLU A 331 0.34 -11.58 1.87
N GLU A 332 -0.74 -10.97 2.35
CA GLU A 332 -1.34 -9.73 1.85
C GLU A 332 -0.31 -8.66 1.47
N VAL A 333 -0.39 -8.19 0.22
CA VAL A 333 0.39 -7.04 -0.25
C VAL A 333 -0.29 -5.76 0.23
N THR A 334 0.40 -5.01 1.08
CA THR A 334 -0.18 -3.87 1.81
C THR A 334 0.04 -2.54 1.13
N GLY A 335 1.07 -2.41 0.29
CA GLY A 335 1.37 -1.16 -0.38
C GLY A 335 2.24 -1.29 -1.61
N LEU A 336 2.13 -0.29 -2.49
CA LEU A 336 2.90 -0.14 -3.72
C LEU A 336 3.56 1.24 -3.77
N ALA A 337 4.76 1.29 -4.34
CA ALA A 337 5.44 2.54 -4.66
C ALA A 337 6.11 2.45 -6.03
N LEU A 338 5.87 3.45 -6.88
CA LEU A 338 6.63 3.62 -8.11
C LEU A 338 8.00 4.18 -7.78
N VAL A 339 9.03 3.57 -8.38
CA VAL A 339 10.42 3.97 -8.20
C VAL A 339 11.05 4.11 -9.57
N GLU A 340 11.48 5.33 -9.89
CA GLU A 340 12.14 5.63 -11.16
C GLU A 340 13.33 4.70 -11.41
N GLY A 341 13.42 4.19 -12.64
CA GLY A 341 14.48 3.26 -13.04
C GLY A 341 14.32 1.81 -12.55
N TRP A 342 13.43 1.53 -11.60
CA TRP A 342 13.22 0.17 -11.05
C TRP A 342 11.85 -0.42 -11.41
N GLY A 343 10.85 0.42 -11.66
CA GLY A 343 9.47 -0.01 -11.94
C GLY A 343 8.59 0.21 -10.73
N VAL A 344 8.16 -0.88 -10.09
CA VAL A 344 7.30 -0.85 -8.90
C VAL A 344 7.90 -1.67 -7.75
N VAL A 345 7.77 -1.16 -6.54
CA VAL A 345 8.11 -1.86 -5.31
C VAL A 345 6.82 -2.22 -4.58
N SER A 346 6.73 -3.46 -4.14
CA SER A 346 5.64 -3.95 -3.30
C SER A 346 6.14 -4.30 -1.90
N VAL A 347 5.27 -4.08 -0.92
CA VAL A 347 5.49 -4.46 0.48
C VAL A 347 4.34 -5.28 0.99
N SER A 348 4.61 -6.21 1.90
CA SER A 348 3.63 -7.15 2.41
C SER A 348 3.76 -7.35 3.92
N ILE A 349 2.70 -7.87 4.53
CA ILE A 349 2.76 -8.35 5.92
C ILE A 349 3.64 -9.61 6.06
N ASP A 350 4.08 -10.21 4.96
CA ASP A 350 5.10 -11.28 4.95
C ASP A 350 6.50 -10.80 5.37
N GLY A 351 6.67 -9.48 5.57
CA GLY A 351 7.92 -8.87 5.99
C GLY A 351 8.94 -8.73 4.86
N THR A 352 8.51 -8.81 3.60
CA THR A 352 9.38 -8.64 2.43
C THR A 352 9.07 -7.38 1.64
N VAL A 353 10.12 -6.72 1.17
CA VAL A 353 10.06 -5.70 0.12
C VAL A 353 10.52 -6.36 -1.18
N ARG A 354 9.69 -6.31 -2.23
CA ARG A 354 10.01 -6.91 -3.54
C ARG A 354 9.95 -5.86 -4.64
N ARG A 355 10.76 -6.06 -5.68
CA ARG A 355 10.87 -5.16 -6.85
C ARG A 355 10.38 -5.85 -8.11
N TRP A 356 9.69 -5.10 -8.96
CA TRP A 356 9.11 -5.62 -10.19
C TRP A 356 9.34 -4.64 -11.36
N SER A 357 9.83 -5.17 -12.47
CA SER A 357 10.09 -4.38 -13.67
C SER A 357 8.80 -4.11 -14.45
N LEU A 358 8.46 -2.84 -14.68
CA LEU A 358 7.32 -2.48 -15.54
C LEU A 358 7.69 -2.41 -17.03
N GLU A 359 8.88 -2.87 -17.40
CA GLU A 359 9.28 -2.94 -18.80
C GLU A 359 8.69 -4.19 -19.45
N ARG A 360 8.19 -4.07 -20.70
CA ARG A 360 7.67 -5.22 -21.47
C ARG A 360 8.66 -6.39 -21.50
N LYS A 361 9.96 -6.09 -21.63
CA LYS A 361 11.02 -7.11 -21.59
C LYS A 361 11.10 -7.80 -20.22
N GLY A 362 11.16 -7.04 -19.13
CA GLY A 362 11.24 -7.60 -17.77
C GLY A 362 9.99 -8.38 -17.36
N MET A 363 8.80 -7.94 -17.77
CA MET A 363 7.54 -8.68 -17.59
C MET A 363 7.57 -10.03 -18.31
N ARG A 364 8.04 -10.07 -19.57
CA ARG A 364 8.16 -11.31 -20.34
C ARG A 364 9.19 -12.26 -19.75
N GLU A 365 10.37 -11.75 -19.37
CA GLU A 365 11.42 -12.57 -18.75
C GLU A 365 10.93 -13.20 -17.44
N TYR A 366 10.16 -12.46 -16.64
CA TYR A 366 9.51 -12.99 -15.46
C TYR A 366 8.52 -14.11 -15.80
N ALA A 367 7.61 -13.87 -16.75
CA ALA A 367 6.62 -14.87 -17.16
C ALA A 367 7.29 -16.16 -17.67
N GLU A 368 8.33 -16.04 -18.50
CA GLU A 368 9.11 -17.19 -18.99
C GLU A 368 9.83 -17.93 -17.86
N ALA A 369 10.34 -17.23 -16.84
CA ALA A 369 10.98 -17.85 -15.68
C ALA A 369 9.98 -18.66 -14.85
N VAL A 370 8.79 -18.10 -14.60
CA VAL A 370 7.70 -18.78 -13.89
C VAL A 370 7.25 -20.04 -14.62
N GLU A 371 7.04 -19.96 -15.94
CA GLU A 371 6.64 -21.13 -16.72
C GLU A 371 7.72 -22.21 -16.77
N ARG A 372 9.01 -21.81 -16.82
CA ARG A 372 10.13 -22.76 -16.75
C ARG A 372 10.19 -23.49 -15.41
N GLU A 373 9.99 -22.78 -14.30
CA GLU A 373 9.96 -23.40 -12.96
C GLU A 373 8.78 -24.37 -12.82
N LYS A 374 7.58 -23.98 -13.27
CA LYS A 374 6.41 -24.87 -13.29
C LYS A 374 6.66 -26.12 -14.13
N ALA A 375 7.27 -25.98 -15.31
CA ALA A 375 7.60 -27.12 -16.16
C ALA A 375 8.61 -28.06 -15.50
N GLY A 376 9.64 -27.52 -14.84
CA GLY A 376 10.62 -28.30 -14.08
C GLY A 376 9.98 -29.06 -12.91
N MET A 377 9.09 -28.44 -12.15
CA MET A 377 8.33 -29.11 -11.08
C MET A 377 7.45 -30.24 -11.60
N VAL A 378 6.86 -30.09 -12.79
CA VAL A 378 6.07 -31.16 -13.45
C VAL A 378 6.97 -32.31 -13.88
N GLU A 379 8.18 -32.04 -14.37
CA GLU A 379 9.14 -33.08 -14.71
C GLU A 379 9.67 -33.81 -13.47
N GLU A 380 10.06 -33.11 -12.40
CA GLU A 380 10.48 -33.71 -11.13
C GLU A 380 9.35 -34.54 -10.50
N GLY A 381 8.11 -34.03 -10.48
CA GLY A 381 6.96 -34.79 -10.01
C GLY A 381 6.67 -36.04 -10.83
N LYS A 382 6.92 -36.02 -12.16
CA LYS A 382 6.87 -37.22 -13.01
C LYS A 382 7.98 -38.21 -12.71
N VAL A 383 9.19 -37.74 -12.36
CA VAL A 383 10.30 -38.64 -11.96
C VAL A 383 10.00 -39.30 -10.62
N ILE A 384 9.56 -38.54 -9.61
CA ILE A 384 9.15 -39.06 -8.30
C ILE A 384 7.97 -40.05 -8.43
N GLY A 385 7.00 -39.75 -9.30
CA GLY A 385 5.89 -40.67 -9.60
C GLY A 385 6.29 -41.93 -10.35
N ARG A 386 7.50 -41.99 -10.94
CA ARG A 386 8.03 -43.16 -11.65
C ARG A 386 8.83 -44.09 -10.74
N GLU A 387 9.39 -43.58 -9.65
CA GLU A 387 10.09 -44.37 -8.62
C GLU A 387 9.14 -45.04 -7.61
N GLY A 388 7.84 -44.74 -7.66
CA GLY A 388 6.81 -45.36 -6.80
C GLY A 388 6.08 -46.57 -7.40
N VAL A 389 6.50 -47.07 -8.57
CA VAL A 389 5.97 -48.33 -9.12
C VAL A 389 6.84 -49.46 -8.56
N LEU A 390 6.31 -50.20 -7.59
CA LEU A 390 6.89 -51.46 -7.09
C LEU A 390 7.41 -52.25 -8.28
N THR A 391 8.65 -52.72 -8.20
CA THR A 391 9.17 -53.62 -9.22
C THR A 391 8.31 -54.89 -9.22
N ALA A 392 8.10 -55.52 -10.38
CA ALA A 392 7.31 -56.74 -10.50
C ALA A 392 7.84 -57.90 -9.62
N GLU A 393 9.10 -57.79 -9.17
CA GLU A 393 9.76 -58.72 -8.26
C GLU A 393 9.32 -58.47 -6.80
N GLU A 394 9.23 -57.21 -6.37
CA GLU A 394 8.70 -56.85 -5.03
C GLU A 394 7.20 -57.12 -4.90
N GLU A 395 6.42 -56.98 -5.99
CA GLU A 395 5.00 -57.34 -6.02
C GLU A 395 4.79 -58.88 -5.93
N ALA A 396 5.74 -59.67 -6.44
CA ALA A 396 5.72 -61.13 -6.35
C ALA A 396 6.11 -61.64 -4.95
N GLU A 397 7.12 -61.05 -4.30
CA GLU A 397 7.49 -61.40 -2.92
C GLU A 397 6.38 -61.04 -1.91
N LEU A 398 5.65 -59.95 -2.14
CA LEU A 398 4.49 -59.58 -1.31
C LEU A 398 3.30 -60.52 -1.47
N ALA A 399 3.12 -61.10 -2.66
CA ALA A 399 2.08 -62.10 -2.91
C ALA A 399 2.42 -63.44 -2.24
N GLU A 400 3.69 -63.87 -2.26
CA GLU A 400 4.13 -65.07 -1.52
C GLU A 400 4.00 -64.88 0.00
N LEU A 401 4.25 -63.68 0.53
CA LEU A 401 4.10 -63.39 1.96
C LEU A 401 2.62 -63.38 2.45
N MET A 402 1.65 -63.20 1.55
CA MET A 402 0.22 -63.21 1.88
C MET A 402 -0.44 -64.59 1.71
N ASP A 403 0.22 -65.56 1.06
CA ASP A 403 -0.26 -66.93 0.90
C ASP A 403 0.16 -67.87 2.05
N ASP A 404 0.99 -67.41 2.98
CA ASP A 404 1.53 -68.20 4.11
C ASP A 404 0.71 -68.10 5.42
N ASP A 405 -0.48 -67.46 5.40
CA ASP A 405 -1.31 -67.18 6.59
C ASP A 405 -2.71 -67.86 6.55
N ASP A 406 -2.81 -69.10 6.07
CA ASP A 406 -4.02 -69.97 6.17
C ASP A 406 -3.80 -71.24 7.03
#